data_AF-A0A538NXE9-F1
#
_entry.id   AF-A0A538NXE9-F1
#
_cell.length_a   1.000
_cell.length_b   1.000
_cell.length_c   1.000
_cell.angle_alpha   90.00
_cell.angle_beta   90.00
_cell.angle_gamma   90.00
#
_symmetry.space_group_name_H-M   'P 1'
#
loop_
_entity.id
_entity.type
_entity.pdbx_description
1 polymer ?
#
loop_
_entity_poly.entity_id
_entity_poly.type
_entity_poly.pdbx_seq_one_letter_code
_entity_poly.pdbx_strand_id
1 'polypeptide(L)'
;MKAEVPGRDLRAVGGVFPFVKERYPTFEAYGKATLQEIYGAKLEEARSVEVTTLESMIFLNRGDHFEARAMPLEAQLAPAYAVCVADYDGDGNEDVFLSQNFFAVAPDSSRCDTGRGLWLKGDGKGNLSAVPGQESGLKVYGEQRGAALCDYDADGRVDLAVTQNGAPTKLYRNVRGRPGLRVRLKGPAGNPQAAGAQIHLSFGSRPGPVREIHAGSGYWSQDSAIQVLGTPEPATRLWLRWPGGATTTNDVPAGAREVEVDVNGKITVLR
;
A
#
# COMPACT_ATOMS: atom_id res chain seq x y z
N MET A 1 27.63 34.04 12.12
CA MET A 1 27.07 32.74 11.73
C MET A 1 26.15 32.26 12.84
N LYS A 2 24.98 31.72 12.53
CA LYS A 2 24.19 31.00 13.54
C LYS A 2 24.97 29.76 13.92
N ALA A 3 25.18 29.53 15.22
CA ALA A 3 25.82 28.31 15.68
C ALA A 3 24.88 27.13 15.40
N GLU A 4 25.39 26.10 14.73
CA GLU A 4 24.65 24.85 14.55
C GLU A 4 24.69 24.05 15.84
N VAL A 5 23.54 23.59 16.30
CA VAL A 5 23.36 22.82 17.53
C VAL A 5 22.68 21.49 17.22
N PRO A 6 22.80 20.48 18.09
CA PRO A 6 22.14 19.21 17.89
C PRO A 6 20.62 19.31 17.81
N GLY A 7 20.02 18.69 16.80
CA GLY A 7 18.57 18.55 16.68
C GLY A 7 17.98 17.34 17.42
N ARG A 8 18.81 16.45 17.97
CA ARG A 8 18.42 15.24 18.71
C ARG A 8 19.01 15.27 20.12
N ASP A 9 18.36 14.61 21.08
CA ASP A 9 18.79 14.63 22.47
C ASP A 9 20.09 13.82 22.72
N LEU A 10 20.69 14.05 23.89
CA LEU A 10 21.92 13.37 24.32
C LEU A 10 21.77 11.84 24.36
N ARG A 11 20.57 11.31 24.64
CA ARG A 11 20.34 9.86 24.69
C ARG A 11 20.42 9.26 23.30
N ALA A 12 19.76 9.87 22.33
CA ALA A 12 19.72 9.43 20.95
C ALA A 12 21.12 9.49 20.33
N VAL A 13 21.77 10.67 20.39
CA VAL A 13 23.09 10.86 19.80
C VAL A 13 24.14 10.03 20.53
N GLY A 14 24.14 10.03 21.87
CA GLY A 14 25.05 9.24 22.67
C GLY A 14 24.81 7.73 22.64
N GLY A 15 23.68 7.28 22.10
CA GLY A 15 23.43 5.86 21.79
C GLY A 15 24.19 5.40 20.55
N VAL A 16 24.40 6.30 19.59
CA VAL A 16 25.13 6.04 18.35
C VAL A 16 26.62 6.39 18.48
N PHE A 17 26.93 7.47 19.20
CA PHE A 17 28.26 8.00 19.40
C PHE A 17 28.64 8.02 20.90
N PRO A 18 29.20 6.92 21.45
CA PRO A 18 29.45 6.79 22.88
C PRO A 18 30.30 7.93 23.49
N PHE A 19 31.28 8.44 22.74
CA PHE A 19 32.15 9.54 23.18
C PHE A 19 31.39 10.83 23.55
N VAL A 20 30.18 11.02 23.00
CA VAL A 20 29.34 12.18 23.32
C VAL A 20 28.88 12.11 24.78
N LYS A 21 28.58 10.91 25.31
CA LYS A 21 28.20 10.73 26.72
C LYS A 21 29.39 10.93 27.66
N GLU A 22 30.58 10.52 27.25
CA GLU A 22 31.81 10.70 28.03
C GLU A 22 32.16 12.19 28.17
N ARG A 23 31.97 12.95 27.09
CA ARG A 23 32.31 14.38 27.04
C ARG A 23 31.23 15.28 27.65
N TYR A 24 29.96 14.90 27.56
CA TYR A 24 28.81 15.68 28.03
C TYR A 24 27.99 14.87 29.04
N PRO A 25 28.31 14.96 30.35
CA PRO A 25 27.68 14.14 31.39
C PRO A 25 26.24 14.55 31.72
N THR A 26 25.79 15.73 31.29
CA THR A 26 24.43 16.24 31.53
C THR A 26 23.76 16.71 30.24
N PHE A 27 22.43 16.62 30.19
CA PHE A 27 21.62 17.13 29.07
C PHE A 27 21.79 18.64 28.88
N GLU A 28 21.97 19.39 29.96
CA GLU A 28 22.20 20.83 29.90
C GLU A 28 23.55 21.16 29.23
N ALA A 29 24.62 20.46 29.59
CA ALA A 29 25.93 20.66 28.98
C ALA A 29 25.91 20.32 27.48
N TYR A 30 25.24 19.22 27.11
CA TYR A 30 25.06 18.83 25.72
C TYR A 30 24.22 19.84 24.92
N GLY A 31 23.09 20.29 25.47
CA GLY A 31 22.17 21.20 24.78
C GLY A 31 22.73 22.60 24.56
N LYS A 32 23.78 22.98 25.28
CA LYS A 32 24.52 24.24 25.09
C LYS A 32 25.68 24.13 24.09
N ALA A 33 26.08 22.90 23.72
CA ALA A 33 27.21 22.67 22.84
C ALA A 33 26.82 22.77 21.36
N THR A 34 27.71 23.33 20.56
CA THR A 34 27.61 23.39 19.10
C THR A 34 28.00 22.05 18.47
N LEU A 35 27.59 21.82 17.22
CA LEU A 35 28.03 20.64 16.46
C LEU A 35 29.56 20.56 16.37
N GLN A 36 30.25 21.70 16.16
CA GLN A 36 31.71 21.74 16.11
C GLN A 36 32.35 21.36 17.46
N GLU A 37 31.80 21.80 18.59
CA GLU A 37 32.30 21.41 19.92
C GLU A 37 32.09 19.92 20.22
N ILE A 38 31.00 19.35 19.70
CA ILE A 38 30.68 17.93 19.88
C ILE A 38 31.57 17.06 18.99
N TYR A 39 31.62 17.33 17.69
CA TYR A 39 32.23 16.44 16.71
C TYR A 39 33.66 16.82 16.29
N GLY A 40 34.07 18.09 16.48
CA GLY A 40 35.39 18.59 16.09
C GLY A 40 35.69 18.37 14.60
N ALA A 41 36.93 18.00 14.29
CA ALA A 41 37.39 17.73 12.92
C ALA A 41 36.55 16.68 12.16
N LYS A 42 35.89 15.76 12.88
CA LYS A 42 35.01 14.76 12.25
C LYS A 42 33.78 15.39 11.59
N LEU A 43 33.39 16.60 11.99
CA LEU A 43 32.31 17.34 11.33
C LEU A 43 32.74 17.83 9.95
N GLU A 44 34.00 18.25 9.80
CA GLU A 44 34.55 18.74 8.53
C GLU A 44 34.77 17.61 7.52
N GLU A 45 35.07 16.40 8.02
CA GLU A 45 35.18 15.18 7.22
C GLU A 45 33.81 14.57 6.88
N ALA A 46 32.73 15.01 7.53
CA ALA A 46 31.42 14.41 7.36
C ALA A 46 30.82 14.73 5.99
N ARG A 47 30.27 13.71 5.34
CA ARG A 47 29.49 13.91 4.12
C ARG A 47 28.12 14.48 4.46
N SER A 48 27.83 15.69 3.99
CA SER A 48 26.47 16.22 3.99
C SER A 48 25.65 15.59 2.87
N VAL A 49 24.47 15.08 3.21
CA VAL A 49 23.47 14.59 2.27
C VAL A 49 22.13 15.22 2.61
N GLU A 50 21.33 15.51 1.59
CA GLU A 50 20.01 16.10 1.75
C GLU A 50 18.93 15.09 1.34
N VAL A 51 17.85 15.04 2.11
CA VAL A 51 16.63 14.32 1.74
C VAL A 51 15.72 15.29 1.00
N THR A 52 15.53 15.07 -0.29
CA THR A 52 14.78 15.97 -1.17
C THR A 52 13.32 15.58 -1.34
N THR A 53 12.91 14.39 -0.90
CA THR A 53 11.54 13.90 -1.03
C THR A 53 11.18 13.00 0.15
N LEU A 54 10.07 13.32 0.81
CA LEU A 54 9.48 12.55 1.91
C LEU A 54 8.00 12.19 1.65
N GLU A 55 7.50 12.57 0.47
CA GLU A 55 6.12 12.35 0.07
C GLU A 55 5.87 10.86 -0.21
N SER A 56 4.64 10.44 0.01
CA SER A 56 4.14 9.15 -0.40
C SER A 56 3.81 9.28 -1.88
N MET A 57 4.43 8.44 -2.70
CA MET A 57 4.40 8.60 -4.15
C MET A 57 3.77 7.39 -4.81
N ILE A 58 3.10 7.62 -5.93
CA ILE A 58 2.86 6.59 -6.93
C ILE A 58 3.90 6.71 -8.04
N PHE A 59 4.31 5.57 -8.59
CA PHE A 59 5.23 5.50 -9.73
C PHE A 59 4.51 4.82 -10.88
N LEU A 60 4.12 5.62 -11.88
CA LEU A 60 3.40 5.13 -13.05
C LEU A 60 4.41 4.64 -14.08
N ASN A 61 4.38 3.34 -14.38
CA ASN A 61 5.24 2.77 -15.41
C ASN A 61 4.78 3.23 -16.80
N ARG A 62 5.63 3.98 -17.51
CA ARG A 62 5.39 4.46 -18.88
C ARG A 62 6.04 3.58 -19.95
N GLY A 63 6.63 2.46 -19.54
CA GLY A 63 7.34 1.50 -20.38
C GLY A 63 8.85 1.68 -20.30
N ASP A 64 9.34 2.90 -20.52
CA ASP A 64 10.76 3.26 -20.53
C ASP A 64 11.22 4.01 -19.27
N HIS A 65 10.29 4.58 -18.51
CA HIS A 65 10.55 5.26 -17.24
C HIS A 65 9.38 5.13 -16.26
N PHE A 66 9.62 5.54 -15.01
CA PHE A 66 8.57 5.75 -14.03
C PHE A 66 8.28 7.24 -13.88
N GLU A 67 7.03 7.61 -14.08
CA GLU A 67 6.54 8.94 -13.75
C GLU A 67 6.12 8.96 -12.28
N ALA A 68 6.86 9.70 -11.46
CA ALA A 68 6.57 9.86 -10.04
C ALA A 68 5.48 10.92 -9.83
N ARG A 69 4.49 10.64 -8.99
CA ARG A 69 3.47 11.61 -8.56
C ARG A 69 3.24 11.50 -7.06
N ALA A 70 3.20 12.65 -6.39
CA ALA A 70 2.80 12.71 -4.98
C ALA A 70 1.33 12.31 -4.82
N MET A 71 1.05 11.55 -3.76
CA MET A 71 -0.31 11.28 -3.32
C MET A 71 -0.91 12.55 -2.66
N PRO A 72 -2.24 12.61 -2.48
CA PRO A 72 -2.89 13.73 -1.80
C PRO A 72 -2.37 13.97 -0.37
N LEU A 73 -2.63 15.17 0.15
CA LEU A 73 -2.22 15.59 1.49
C LEU A 73 -2.56 14.55 2.58
N GLU A 74 -3.73 13.92 2.51
CA GLU A 74 -4.20 12.93 3.47
C GLU A 74 -3.28 11.71 3.58
N ALA A 75 -2.63 11.33 2.47
CA ALA A 75 -1.63 10.26 2.47
C ALA A 75 -0.34 10.66 3.21
N GLN A 76 -0.09 11.96 3.35
CA GLN A 76 1.09 12.51 4.02
C GLN A 76 0.94 12.76 5.51
N LEU A 77 -0.29 12.71 6.04
CA LEU A 77 -0.55 13.11 7.42
C LEU A 77 -0.03 12.10 8.46
N ALA A 78 0.17 10.85 8.07
CA ALA A 78 0.71 9.80 8.94
C ALA A 78 1.42 8.70 8.11
N PRO A 79 2.44 8.02 8.68
CA PRO A 79 3.13 6.92 8.02
C PRO A 79 2.17 5.81 7.59
N ALA A 80 2.34 5.31 6.36
CA ALA A 80 1.58 4.19 5.82
C ALA A 80 2.35 2.86 5.98
N TYR A 81 1.72 1.85 6.58
CA TYR A 81 2.28 0.52 6.84
C TYR A 81 1.77 -0.56 5.88
N ALA A 82 0.61 -0.36 5.26
CA ALA A 82 0.09 -1.22 4.21
C ALA A 82 -0.48 -0.37 3.08
N VAL A 83 -0.25 -0.81 1.84
CA VAL A 83 -0.79 -0.23 0.61
C VAL A 83 -1.55 -1.36 -0.09
N CYS A 84 -2.87 -1.22 -0.19
CA CYS A 84 -3.73 -2.22 -0.82
C CYS A 84 -4.40 -1.61 -2.05
N VAL A 85 -4.19 -2.21 -3.22
CA VAL A 85 -4.69 -1.70 -4.50
C VAL A 85 -5.83 -2.59 -4.98
N ALA A 86 -7.01 -1.99 -5.11
CA ALA A 86 -8.20 -2.65 -5.64
C ALA A 86 -9.21 -1.63 -6.14
N ASP A 87 -10.16 -2.07 -6.96
CA ASP A 87 -11.31 -1.28 -7.34
C ASP A 87 -12.40 -1.44 -6.26
N TYR A 88 -12.49 -0.49 -5.32
CA TYR A 88 -13.41 -0.61 -4.17
C TYR A 88 -14.85 -0.21 -4.53
N ASP A 89 -15.07 0.58 -5.59
CA ASP A 89 -16.41 0.99 -6.00
C ASP A 89 -16.94 0.29 -7.26
N GLY A 90 -16.09 -0.49 -7.92
CA GLY A 90 -16.40 -1.28 -9.10
C GLY A 90 -16.55 -0.45 -10.37
N ASP A 91 -15.88 0.71 -10.45
CA ASP A 91 -15.94 1.61 -11.62
C ASP A 91 -14.93 1.29 -12.73
N GLY A 92 -14.11 0.26 -12.52
CA GLY A 92 -13.08 -0.24 -13.43
C GLY A 92 -11.74 0.47 -13.31
N ASN A 93 -11.57 1.37 -12.33
CA ASN A 93 -10.30 2.01 -12.01
C ASN A 93 -9.75 1.47 -10.69
N GLU A 94 -8.42 1.36 -10.58
CA GLU A 94 -7.81 0.97 -9.32
C GLU A 94 -7.78 2.13 -8.33
N ASP A 95 -8.19 1.83 -7.11
CA ASP A 95 -8.07 2.69 -5.95
C ASP A 95 -6.94 2.21 -5.03
N VAL A 96 -6.66 2.98 -3.99
CA VAL A 96 -5.64 2.65 -2.99
C VAL A 96 -6.22 2.77 -1.58
N PHE A 97 -5.97 1.78 -0.74
CA PHE A 97 -6.15 1.89 0.71
C PHE A 97 -4.79 1.97 1.40
N LEU A 98 -4.66 2.91 2.34
CA LEU A 98 -3.50 3.04 3.21
C LEU A 98 -3.86 2.73 4.66
N SER A 99 -3.12 1.79 5.27
CA SER A 99 -3.09 1.64 6.73
C SER A 99 -2.11 2.66 7.32
N GLN A 100 -2.60 3.60 8.09
CA GLN A 100 -1.83 4.71 8.63
C GLN A 100 -1.59 4.63 10.14
N ASN A 101 -0.78 5.55 10.65
CA ASN A 101 -0.50 5.82 12.07
C ASN A 101 0.72 5.10 12.67
N PHE A 102 1.38 5.81 13.57
CA PHE A 102 2.49 5.32 14.39
C PHE A 102 2.52 6.02 15.74
N PHE A 103 2.35 5.24 16.82
CA PHE A 103 2.27 5.76 18.18
C PHE A 103 3.54 5.46 19.00
N ALA A 104 4.36 4.50 18.56
CA ALA A 104 5.62 4.11 19.21
C ALA A 104 6.76 5.11 18.97
N VAL A 105 6.49 6.38 19.28
CA VAL A 105 7.43 7.50 19.17
C VAL A 105 8.15 7.74 20.49
N ALA A 106 9.30 8.42 20.45
CA ALA A 106 10.00 8.85 21.65
C ALA A 106 9.14 9.86 22.46
N PRO A 107 9.33 9.99 23.79
CA PRO A 107 8.50 10.87 24.63
C PRO A 107 8.52 12.35 24.23
N ASP A 108 9.56 12.80 23.54
CA ASP A 108 9.74 14.16 23.02
C ASP A 108 9.13 14.37 21.62
N SER A 109 8.58 13.30 21.03
CA SER A 109 8.01 13.30 19.68
C SER A 109 6.49 13.15 19.75
N SER A 110 5.80 13.88 18.87
CA SER A 110 4.34 13.72 18.73
C SER A 110 4.02 12.41 18.02
N ARG A 111 2.89 11.79 18.40
CA ARG A 111 2.36 10.63 17.68
C ARG A 111 1.93 11.06 16.28
N CYS A 112 2.02 10.12 15.34
CA CYS A 112 1.41 10.26 14.03
C CYS A 112 0.06 9.52 14.08
N ASP A 113 -1.02 10.21 14.46
CA ASP A 113 -2.32 9.59 14.79
C ASP A 113 -3.52 10.23 14.08
N THR A 114 -3.26 10.94 12.97
CA THR A 114 -4.26 11.64 12.16
C THR A 114 -5.01 10.71 11.18
N GLY A 115 -4.47 9.53 10.91
CA GLY A 115 -5.04 8.55 9.98
C GLY A 115 -6.23 7.81 10.58
N ARG A 116 -7.18 7.42 9.70
CA ARG A 116 -8.42 6.71 10.08
C ARG A 116 -8.73 5.49 9.22
N GLY A 117 -7.74 5.00 8.48
CA GLY A 117 -7.90 4.19 7.28
C GLY A 117 -8.23 5.11 6.11
N LEU A 118 -7.36 5.17 5.11
CA LEU A 118 -7.49 6.12 4.01
C LEU A 118 -7.78 5.37 2.72
N TRP A 119 -8.98 5.55 2.17
CA TRP A 119 -9.29 5.19 0.80
C TRP A 119 -9.02 6.39 -0.11
N LEU A 120 -8.18 6.17 -1.10
CA LEU A 120 -7.86 7.07 -2.20
C LEU A 120 -8.52 6.53 -3.47
N LYS A 121 -9.54 7.25 -3.97
CA LYS A 121 -10.22 6.89 -5.22
C LYS A 121 -9.37 7.26 -6.43
N GLY A 122 -9.21 6.33 -7.36
CA GLY A 122 -8.52 6.51 -8.62
C GLY A 122 -9.42 7.01 -9.75
N ASP A 123 -8.85 7.74 -10.70
CA ASP A 123 -9.54 8.20 -11.92
C ASP A 123 -9.17 7.39 -13.18
N GLY A 124 -8.39 6.32 -13.03
CA GLY A 124 -7.86 5.50 -14.12
C GLY A 124 -6.70 6.15 -14.90
N LYS A 125 -6.31 7.38 -14.60
CA LYS A 125 -5.20 8.13 -15.22
C LYS A 125 -4.01 8.31 -14.27
N GLY A 126 -4.08 7.65 -13.12
CA GLY A 126 -3.10 7.74 -12.06
C GLY A 126 -3.22 9.03 -11.23
N ASN A 127 -4.41 9.63 -11.15
CA ASN A 127 -4.70 10.60 -10.10
C ASN A 127 -5.49 9.91 -8.99
N LEU A 128 -5.16 10.26 -7.76
CA LEU A 128 -5.80 9.73 -6.55
C LEU A 128 -6.47 10.89 -5.80
N SER A 129 -7.68 10.67 -5.29
CA SER A 129 -8.42 11.64 -4.47
C SER A 129 -8.87 11.00 -3.17
N ALA A 130 -8.63 11.66 -2.04
CA ALA A 130 -9.04 11.13 -0.75
C ALA A 130 -10.57 11.08 -0.63
N VAL A 131 -11.09 9.91 -0.24
CA VAL A 131 -12.51 9.73 0.04
C VAL A 131 -12.78 10.10 1.51
N PRO A 132 -13.71 11.03 1.79
CA PRO A 132 -14.08 11.36 3.16
C PRO A 132 -14.58 10.12 3.92
N GLY A 133 -14.19 9.98 5.19
CA GLY A 133 -14.56 8.84 6.04
C GLY A 133 -16.06 8.69 6.29
N GLN A 134 -16.82 9.78 6.17
CA GLN A 134 -18.28 9.76 6.18
C GLN A 134 -18.85 9.05 4.95
N GLU A 135 -18.14 9.08 3.83
CA GLU A 135 -18.50 8.42 2.59
C GLU A 135 -17.94 6.99 2.52
N SER A 136 -16.67 6.80 2.88
CA SER A 136 -16.03 5.48 2.87
C SER A 136 -16.54 4.56 3.97
N GLY A 137 -16.98 5.12 5.11
CA GLY A 137 -17.38 4.36 6.30
C GLY A 137 -16.20 3.78 7.10
N LEU A 138 -14.94 4.01 6.68
CA LEU A 138 -13.75 3.52 7.36
C LEU A 138 -13.53 4.26 8.69
N LYS A 139 -13.21 3.48 9.73
CA LYS A 139 -13.04 3.94 11.13
C LYS A 139 -11.94 3.15 11.84
N VAL A 140 -10.70 3.35 11.41
CA VAL A 140 -9.52 2.69 11.98
C VAL A 140 -8.61 3.74 12.63
N TYR A 141 -9.01 4.27 13.80
CA TYR A 141 -8.28 5.36 14.47
C TYR A 141 -7.02 4.90 15.23
N GLY A 142 -6.85 3.60 15.45
CA GLY A 142 -5.69 3.08 16.18
C GLY A 142 -4.43 3.03 15.33
N GLU A 143 -3.43 2.31 15.83
CA GLU A 143 -2.15 2.11 15.16
C GLU A 143 -2.30 1.03 14.08
N GLN A 144 -2.65 1.44 12.85
CA GLN A 144 -3.01 0.50 11.76
C GLN A 144 -1.73 -0.18 11.25
N ARG A 145 -1.81 -1.48 10.93
CA ARG A 145 -0.66 -2.30 10.54
C ARG A 145 -0.93 -3.04 9.24
N GLY A 146 -1.14 -4.34 9.33
CA GLY A 146 -1.41 -5.18 8.18
C GLY A 146 -2.81 -4.93 7.64
N ALA A 147 -2.94 -4.98 6.33
CA ALA A 147 -4.22 -4.97 5.66
C ALA A 147 -4.25 -6.04 4.58
N ALA A 148 -5.42 -6.63 4.37
CA ALA A 148 -5.63 -7.67 3.38
C ALA A 148 -6.98 -7.49 2.71
N LEU A 149 -6.99 -7.67 1.40
CA LEU A 149 -8.16 -7.63 0.55
C LEU A 149 -8.69 -9.03 0.29
N CYS A 150 -10.00 -9.18 0.35
CA CYS A 150 -10.68 -10.40 -0.03
C CYS A 150 -12.13 -10.11 -0.39
N ASP A 151 -12.82 -11.05 -1.00
CA ASP A 151 -14.29 -11.02 -1.10
C ASP A 151 -14.78 -12.21 -0.27
N TYR A 152 -15.00 -11.95 1.02
CA TYR A 152 -15.12 -13.00 2.04
C TYR A 152 -16.51 -13.65 2.02
N ASP A 153 -17.52 -12.92 1.57
CA ASP A 153 -18.89 -13.42 1.43
C ASP A 153 -19.22 -13.85 -0.02
N ALA A 154 -18.28 -13.67 -0.94
CA ALA A 154 -18.36 -14.04 -2.34
C ALA A 154 -19.51 -13.33 -3.08
N ASP A 155 -19.73 -12.05 -2.74
CA ASP A 155 -20.73 -11.19 -3.37
C ASP A 155 -20.21 -10.39 -4.58
N GLY A 156 -18.92 -10.54 -4.89
CA GLY A 156 -18.24 -9.88 -6.00
C GLY A 156 -17.72 -8.49 -5.66
N ARG A 157 -17.70 -8.07 -4.39
CA ARG A 157 -17.12 -6.79 -3.96
C ARG A 157 -15.85 -7.03 -3.15
N VAL A 158 -14.90 -6.10 -3.26
CA VAL A 158 -13.68 -6.15 -2.46
C VAL A 158 -13.98 -5.68 -1.04
N ASP A 159 -13.78 -6.58 -0.08
CA ASP A 159 -13.76 -6.34 1.36
C ASP A 159 -12.33 -6.11 1.84
N LEU A 160 -12.23 -5.55 3.05
CA LEU A 160 -10.96 -5.14 3.64
C LEU A 160 -10.85 -5.61 5.09
N ALA A 161 -9.80 -6.34 5.42
CA ALA A 161 -9.39 -6.61 6.79
C ALA A 161 -8.21 -5.72 7.17
N VAL A 162 -8.23 -5.09 8.36
CA VAL A 162 -7.17 -4.23 8.86
C VAL A 162 -6.83 -4.61 10.30
N THR A 163 -5.56 -4.89 10.57
CA THR A 163 -5.05 -5.14 11.91
C THR A 163 -4.57 -3.84 12.55
N GLN A 164 -4.58 -3.81 13.88
CA GLN A 164 -4.06 -2.69 14.65
C GLN A 164 -3.11 -3.22 15.71
N ASN A 165 -2.01 -2.50 15.96
CA ASN A 165 -1.20 -2.79 17.13
C ASN A 165 -1.95 -2.36 18.39
N GLY A 166 -2.05 -3.25 19.38
CA GLY A 166 -2.73 -2.97 20.65
C GLY A 166 -4.25 -2.79 20.56
N ALA A 167 -4.90 -3.17 19.44
CA ALA A 167 -6.35 -3.09 19.27
C ALA A 167 -6.88 -4.22 18.36
N PRO A 168 -8.20 -4.51 18.38
CA PRO A 168 -8.77 -5.59 17.57
C PRO A 168 -8.61 -5.36 16.06
N THR A 169 -8.46 -6.46 15.33
CA THR A 169 -8.62 -6.51 13.87
C THR A 169 -10.05 -6.09 13.50
N LYS A 170 -10.17 -5.32 12.42
CA LYS A 170 -11.46 -4.89 11.87
C LYS A 170 -11.65 -5.50 10.49
N LEU A 171 -12.85 -6.01 10.23
CA LEU A 171 -13.30 -6.44 8.91
C LEU A 171 -14.33 -5.44 8.41
N TYR A 172 -14.12 -4.92 7.22
CA TYR A 172 -15.00 -4.01 6.51
C TYR A 172 -15.62 -4.75 5.33
N ARG A 173 -16.91 -5.02 5.43
CA ARG A 173 -17.71 -5.54 4.34
C ARG A 173 -18.10 -4.40 3.40
N ASN A 174 -17.82 -4.55 2.12
CA ASN A 174 -18.22 -3.58 1.12
C ASN A 174 -19.68 -3.79 0.71
N VAL A 175 -20.50 -2.76 0.91
CA VAL A 175 -21.95 -2.82 0.61
C VAL A 175 -22.38 -1.80 -0.44
N ARG A 176 -21.45 -1.00 -0.96
CA ARG A 176 -21.75 0.12 -1.88
C ARG A 176 -21.18 -0.09 -3.28
N GLY A 177 -20.05 -0.77 -3.40
CA GLY A 177 -19.39 -1.02 -4.69
C GLY A 177 -20.27 -1.85 -5.64
N ARG A 178 -20.01 -1.72 -6.94
CA ARG A 178 -20.60 -2.60 -7.94
C ARG A 178 -19.90 -3.96 -7.91
N PRO A 179 -20.62 -5.09 -7.90
CA PRO A 179 -20.00 -6.39 -8.02
C PRO A 179 -19.18 -6.50 -9.32
N GLY A 180 -17.96 -6.99 -9.20
CA GLY A 180 -17.08 -7.32 -10.30
C GLY A 180 -17.06 -8.82 -10.64
N LEU A 181 -16.13 -9.20 -11.53
CA LEU A 181 -15.84 -10.59 -11.85
C LEU A 181 -14.82 -11.15 -10.84
N ARG A 182 -15.18 -12.24 -10.16
CA ARG A 182 -14.24 -13.02 -9.36
C ARG A 182 -13.40 -13.91 -10.28
N VAL A 183 -12.08 -13.80 -10.20
CA VAL A 183 -11.13 -14.60 -10.99
C VAL A 183 -10.25 -15.40 -10.06
N ARG A 184 -10.29 -16.72 -10.22
CA ARG A 184 -9.43 -17.68 -9.53
C ARG A 184 -8.48 -18.30 -10.54
N LEU A 185 -7.19 -18.32 -10.21
CA LEU A 185 -6.20 -19.04 -11.00
C LEU A 185 -5.86 -20.37 -10.32
N LYS A 186 -5.83 -21.44 -11.11
CA LYS A 186 -5.39 -22.77 -10.69
C LYS A 186 -4.00 -23.03 -11.24
N GLY A 187 -3.00 -22.65 -10.45
CA GLY A 187 -1.59 -22.82 -10.81
C GLY A 187 -1.08 -24.26 -10.67
N PRO A 188 0.18 -24.52 -11.04
CA PRO A 188 0.80 -25.84 -10.91
C PRO A 188 1.06 -26.21 -9.45
N ALA A 189 1.39 -27.48 -9.16
CA ALA A 189 1.59 -27.98 -7.79
C ALA A 189 2.61 -27.17 -6.96
N GLY A 190 3.67 -26.63 -7.58
CA GLY A 190 4.67 -25.79 -6.91
C GLY A 190 4.26 -24.32 -6.72
N ASN A 191 3.16 -23.88 -7.34
CA ASN A 191 2.63 -22.53 -7.21
C ASN A 191 1.09 -22.55 -7.40
N PRO A 192 0.33 -23.17 -6.49
CA PRO A 192 -1.09 -23.49 -6.71
C PRO A 192 -1.99 -22.26 -6.80
N GLN A 193 -1.59 -21.15 -6.17
CA GLN A 193 -2.28 -19.85 -6.22
C GLN A 193 -1.81 -18.96 -7.38
N ALA A 194 -0.83 -19.42 -8.17
CA ALA A 194 -0.27 -18.70 -9.30
C ALA A 194 0.32 -17.33 -8.93
N ALA A 195 1.03 -17.23 -7.80
CA ALA A 195 1.76 -16.02 -7.42
C ALA A 195 2.72 -15.60 -8.55
N GLY A 196 2.74 -14.31 -8.89
CA GLY A 196 3.43 -13.72 -10.03
C GLY A 196 2.65 -13.77 -11.36
N ALA A 197 1.46 -14.37 -11.39
CA ALA A 197 0.59 -14.31 -12.57
C ALA A 197 -0.04 -12.93 -12.72
N GLN A 198 -0.17 -12.47 -13.96
CA GLN A 198 -0.83 -11.22 -14.29
C GLN A 198 -2.20 -11.48 -14.92
N ILE A 199 -3.20 -10.72 -14.52
CA ILE A 199 -4.58 -10.79 -14.97
C ILE A 199 -4.96 -9.44 -15.57
N HIS A 200 -5.54 -9.44 -16.76
CA HIS A 200 -5.98 -8.24 -17.45
C HIS A 200 -7.37 -8.49 -18.03
N LEU A 201 -8.38 -7.88 -17.40
CA LEU A 201 -9.77 -8.00 -17.82
C LEU A 201 -10.13 -6.89 -18.79
N SER A 202 -10.73 -7.23 -19.92
CA SER A 202 -11.47 -6.30 -20.78
C SER A 202 -12.95 -6.32 -20.43
N PHE A 203 -13.57 -5.14 -20.47
CA PHE A 203 -15.01 -4.94 -20.39
C PHE A 203 -15.45 -3.99 -21.50
N GLY A 204 -16.60 -4.29 -22.11
CA GLY A 204 -16.98 -3.64 -23.37
C GLY A 204 -15.87 -3.79 -24.42
N SER A 205 -15.42 -2.67 -24.98
CA SER A 205 -14.32 -2.61 -25.97
C SER A 205 -12.96 -2.23 -25.40
N ARG A 206 -12.85 -1.93 -24.09
CA ARG A 206 -11.63 -1.40 -23.48
C ARG A 206 -10.98 -2.39 -22.50
N PRO A 207 -9.64 -2.42 -22.42
CA PRO A 207 -8.94 -3.06 -21.31
C PRO A 207 -9.16 -2.28 -20.00
N GLY A 208 -9.27 -3.01 -18.90
CA GLY A 208 -9.12 -2.50 -17.54
C GLY A 208 -7.66 -2.48 -17.08
N PRO A 209 -7.40 -2.35 -15.77
CA PRO A 209 -6.06 -2.43 -15.21
C PRO A 209 -5.50 -3.87 -15.25
N VAL A 210 -4.17 -3.99 -15.22
CA VAL A 210 -3.47 -5.26 -15.02
C VAL A 210 -3.26 -5.46 -13.52
N ARG A 211 -3.70 -6.60 -12.98
CA ARG A 211 -3.36 -7.05 -11.61
C ARG A 211 -2.33 -8.16 -11.64
N GLU A 212 -1.44 -8.16 -10.67
CA GLU A 212 -0.57 -9.31 -10.38
C GLU A 212 -1.06 -10.03 -9.11
N ILE A 213 -1.03 -11.35 -9.10
CA ILE A 213 -1.26 -12.13 -7.88
C ILE A 213 0.02 -12.09 -7.05
N HIS A 214 -0.02 -11.45 -5.89
CA HIS A 214 1.13 -11.37 -5.00
C HIS A 214 1.14 -12.48 -3.94
N ALA A 215 2.34 -12.84 -3.49
CA ALA A 215 2.56 -13.61 -2.27
C ALA A 215 3.03 -12.65 -1.17
N GLY A 216 2.07 -12.11 -0.43
CA GLY A 216 2.29 -11.00 0.51
C GLY A 216 1.69 -9.69 0.01
N SER A 217 1.41 -8.79 0.93
CA SER A 217 0.88 -7.45 0.69
C SER A 217 1.50 -6.50 1.72
N GLY A 218 0.71 -5.67 2.39
CA GLY A 218 1.17 -4.76 3.44
C GLY A 218 1.86 -5.43 4.65
N TYR A 219 1.93 -4.72 5.77
CA TYR A 219 2.66 -5.16 6.96
C TYR A 219 2.21 -6.54 7.49
N TRP A 220 3.02 -7.58 7.23
CA TRP A 220 2.77 -8.97 7.65
C TRP A 220 1.37 -9.49 7.28
N SER A 221 0.90 -9.12 6.09
CA SER A 221 -0.41 -9.51 5.58
C SER A 221 -0.33 -10.00 4.13
N GLN A 222 -1.39 -10.66 3.65
CA GLN A 222 -1.49 -11.14 2.28
C GLN A 222 -2.94 -11.01 1.79
N ASP A 223 -3.12 -10.45 0.60
CA ASP A 223 -4.41 -10.40 -0.09
C ASP A 223 -4.84 -11.80 -0.56
N SER A 224 -6.15 -11.98 -0.75
CA SER A 224 -6.72 -13.17 -1.38
C SER A 224 -6.09 -13.40 -2.76
N ALA A 225 -5.76 -14.66 -3.07
CA ALA A 225 -5.35 -15.03 -4.44
C ALA A 225 -6.52 -14.96 -5.44
N ILE A 226 -7.77 -15.07 -4.96
CA ILE A 226 -8.97 -14.80 -5.77
C ILE A 226 -9.09 -13.29 -5.90
N GLN A 227 -8.99 -12.79 -7.12
CA GLN A 227 -9.11 -11.36 -7.43
C GLN A 227 -10.55 -11.03 -7.78
N VAL A 228 -11.02 -9.84 -7.37
CA VAL A 228 -12.26 -9.25 -7.87
C VAL A 228 -11.88 -8.14 -8.84
N LEU A 229 -12.33 -8.23 -10.08
CA LEU A 229 -12.05 -7.26 -11.14
C LEU A 229 -13.31 -6.44 -11.43
N GLY A 230 -13.25 -5.12 -11.28
CA GLY A 230 -14.38 -4.25 -11.55
C GLY A 230 -14.87 -4.35 -12.99
N THR A 231 -16.19 -4.36 -13.15
CA THR A 231 -16.86 -4.48 -14.44
C THR A 231 -17.88 -3.36 -14.62
N PRO A 232 -17.43 -2.12 -14.92
CA PRO A 232 -18.33 -1.00 -15.20
C PRO A 232 -19.18 -1.24 -16.45
N GLU A 233 -18.70 -2.10 -17.35
CA GLU A 233 -19.37 -2.66 -18.52
C GLU A 233 -19.26 -4.19 -18.46
N PRO A 234 -20.03 -4.96 -19.25
CA PRO A 234 -19.92 -6.41 -19.27
C PRO A 234 -18.49 -6.88 -19.56
N ALA A 235 -17.97 -7.79 -18.74
CA ALA A 235 -16.70 -8.47 -18.98
C ALA A 235 -16.74 -9.21 -20.33
N THR A 236 -15.70 -9.02 -21.15
CA THR A 236 -15.63 -9.60 -22.50
C THR A 236 -14.47 -10.57 -22.66
N ARG A 237 -13.29 -10.22 -22.15
CA ARG A 237 -12.07 -11.00 -22.39
C ARG A 237 -11.13 -10.97 -21.21
N LEU A 238 -10.54 -12.12 -20.88
CA LEU A 238 -9.57 -12.28 -19.82
C LEU A 238 -8.23 -12.68 -20.43
N TRP A 239 -7.26 -11.77 -20.41
CA TRP A 239 -5.87 -12.08 -20.72
C TRP A 239 -5.13 -12.44 -19.45
N LEU A 240 -4.30 -13.47 -19.53
CA LEU A 240 -3.46 -13.94 -18.44
C LEU A 240 -2.02 -14.08 -18.91
N ARG A 241 -1.07 -13.74 -18.04
CA ARG A 241 0.33 -14.11 -18.17
C ARG A 241 0.76 -14.88 -16.94
N TRP A 242 1.14 -16.14 -17.13
CA TRP A 242 1.58 -17.02 -16.06
C TRP A 242 3.04 -16.74 -15.67
N PRO A 243 3.45 -17.13 -14.45
CA PRO A 243 4.87 -17.20 -14.09
C PRO A 243 5.63 -18.03 -15.14
N GLY A 244 6.73 -17.48 -15.66
CA GLY A 244 7.45 -18.06 -16.79
C GLY A 244 7.08 -17.48 -18.17
N GLY A 245 6.06 -16.61 -18.24
CA GLY A 245 5.79 -15.76 -19.40
C GLY A 245 4.81 -16.33 -20.42
N ALA A 246 4.31 -17.56 -20.24
CA ALA A 246 3.24 -18.10 -21.08
C ALA A 246 1.97 -17.24 -20.94
N THR A 247 1.31 -16.95 -22.05
CA THR A 247 0.09 -16.11 -22.07
C THR A 247 -1.10 -16.89 -22.60
N THR A 248 -2.29 -16.55 -22.10
CA THR A 248 -3.56 -17.08 -22.58
C THR A 248 -4.57 -15.95 -22.68
N THR A 249 -5.57 -16.12 -23.55
CA THR A 249 -6.66 -15.16 -23.72
C THR A 249 -7.94 -15.94 -23.93
N ASN A 250 -8.92 -15.67 -23.07
CA ASN A 250 -10.22 -16.34 -23.08
C ASN A 250 -11.33 -15.31 -23.16
N ASP A 251 -12.38 -15.62 -23.93
CA ASP A 251 -13.62 -14.87 -23.82
C ASP A 251 -14.28 -15.18 -22.47
N VAL A 252 -14.83 -14.17 -21.80
CA VAL A 252 -15.54 -14.34 -20.53
C VAL A 252 -16.98 -14.72 -20.84
N PRO A 253 -17.49 -15.87 -20.35
CA PRO A 253 -18.88 -16.25 -20.58
C PRO A 253 -19.85 -15.20 -20.06
N ALA A 254 -20.86 -14.88 -20.87
CA ALA A 254 -21.84 -13.84 -20.54
C ALA A 254 -22.54 -14.16 -19.20
N GLY A 255 -22.57 -13.18 -18.30
CA GLY A 255 -23.22 -13.30 -16.99
C GLY A 255 -22.41 -14.06 -15.92
N ALA A 256 -21.21 -14.54 -16.24
CA ALA A 256 -20.33 -15.18 -15.25
C ALA A 256 -19.99 -14.20 -14.11
N ARG A 257 -20.10 -14.68 -12.88
CA ARG A 257 -19.75 -13.95 -11.66
C ARG A 257 -18.45 -14.45 -11.04
N GLU A 258 -18.14 -15.73 -11.25
CA GLU A 258 -16.86 -16.31 -10.85
C GLU A 258 -16.34 -17.26 -11.92
N VAL A 259 -15.06 -17.11 -12.27
CA VAL A 259 -14.35 -17.98 -13.20
C VAL A 259 -13.08 -18.54 -12.58
N GLU A 260 -12.79 -19.80 -12.88
CA GLU A 260 -11.51 -20.44 -12.62
C GLU A 260 -10.77 -20.67 -13.95
N VAL A 261 -9.48 -20.32 -14.00
CA VAL A 261 -8.62 -20.59 -15.17
C VAL A 261 -7.42 -21.44 -14.76
N ASP A 262 -7.19 -22.55 -15.47
CA ASP A 262 -6.04 -23.42 -15.24
C ASP A 262 -4.83 -23.06 -16.11
N VAL A 263 -3.68 -23.68 -15.82
CA VAL A 263 -2.41 -23.47 -16.53
C VAL A 263 -2.46 -23.74 -18.04
N ASN A 264 -3.44 -24.48 -18.53
CA ASN A 264 -3.64 -24.73 -19.96
C ASN A 264 -4.53 -23.66 -20.61
N GLY A 265 -4.98 -22.68 -19.84
CA GLY A 265 -5.88 -21.62 -20.27
C GLY A 265 -7.35 -22.01 -20.25
N LYS A 266 -7.72 -23.18 -19.73
CA LYS A 266 -9.13 -23.60 -19.71
C LYS A 266 -9.91 -22.77 -18.68
N ILE A 267 -10.92 -22.04 -19.14
CA ILE A 267 -11.85 -21.30 -18.29
C ILE A 267 -13.05 -22.16 -17.87
N THR A 268 -13.39 -22.12 -16.58
CA THR A 268 -14.55 -22.79 -15.99
C THR A 268 -15.38 -21.77 -15.22
N VAL A 269 -16.68 -21.66 -15.51
CA VAL A 269 -17.60 -20.81 -14.74
C VAL A 269 -17.99 -21.54 -13.47
N LEU A 270 -17.77 -20.91 -12.32
CA LEU A 270 -18.16 -21.45 -11.02
C LEU A 270 -19.52 -20.91 -10.55
N ARG A 271 -19.86 -19.66 -10.95
CA ARG A 271 -21.12 -18.97 -10.63
C ARG A 271 -21.50 -17.96 -11.70
#